data_AF-A0AAD6ZU71-F1
#
_entry.id   AF-A0AAD6ZU71-F1
#
_cell.length_a   1.000
_cell.length_b   1.000
_cell.length_c   1.000
_cell.angle_alpha   90.00
_cell.angle_beta   90.00
_cell.angle_gamma   90.00
#
_symmetry.space_group_name_H-M   'P 1'
#
loop_
_entity.id
_entity.type
_entity.pdbx_description
1 polymer ?
#
loop_
_entity_poly.entity_id
_entity_poly.type
_entity_poly.pdbx_seq_one_letter_code
_entity_poly.pdbx_strand_id
1 'polypeptide(L)'
;MVRHFCLSRPAYKNATSKPTPITMTRLLSIVFTALLASLVIAEDHLSCGSSNYFPSQYTCFDDSFLCPIINGDIYIRCGDACYSTSLYSCSNTTLKPISHSGPEVLEDCSDSRFYPSQYVCLDGDFLCPVLNGTATLRCGAACYPPAQYTCTNGQLSPIGVPPPTCVPNFGQDEVCTAQGCTLLPCCPGLISVASKCRDPCELAPSSCNH
;
A
#
# COMPACT_ATOMS: atom_id res chain seq x y z
N MET A 1 56.30 -53.63 -9.46
CA MET A 1 56.50 -55.01 -9.94
C MET A 1 55.34 -55.84 -9.40
N VAL A 2 54.67 -56.64 -10.26
CA VAL A 2 53.78 -57.77 -9.87
C VAL A 2 52.42 -57.34 -9.30
N ARG A 3 51.24 -57.88 -9.61
CA ARG A 3 50.62 -58.78 -10.62
C ARG A 3 49.09 -58.56 -10.38
N HIS A 4 48.26 -58.36 -11.39
CA HIS A 4 47.45 -59.38 -12.08
C HIS A 4 46.37 -60.10 -11.24
N PHE A 5 45.17 -60.23 -11.86
CA PHE A 5 43.96 -61.02 -11.55
C PHE A 5 42.90 -60.34 -10.66
N CYS A 6 41.82 -59.76 -11.19
CA CYS A 6 40.69 -60.33 -11.96
C CYS A 6 40.08 -61.59 -11.34
N LEU A 7 38.93 -61.43 -10.69
CA LEU A 7 37.88 -62.45 -10.61
C LEU A 7 36.52 -61.85 -10.97
N SER A 8 35.78 -62.67 -11.71
CA SER A 8 34.68 -62.34 -12.61
C SER A 8 33.30 -62.35 -11.93
N ARG A 9 32.45 -61.43 -12.38
CA ARG A 9 30.99 -61.47 -12.70
C ARG A 9 30.17 -62.72 -12.24
N PRO A 10 28.89 -62.57 -11.81
CA PRO A 10 27.78 -62.31 -12.74
C PRO A 10 26.77 -61.25 -12.22
N ALA A 11 26.40 -60.25 -13.02
CA ALA A 11 25.36 -60.27 -14.07
C ALA A 11 23.95 -60.55 -13.54
N TYR A 12 23.15 -59.51 -13.32
CA TYR A 12 21.78 -59.51 -13.84
C TYR A 12 21.12 -58.12 -13.97
N LYS A 13 20.86 -57.81 -15.25
CA LYS A 13 19.73 -57.08 -15.87
C LYS A 13 19.39 -55.66 -15.43
N ASN A 14 19.81 -54.75 -16.31
CA ASN A 14 19.29 -53.42 -16.57
C ASN A 14 17.78 -53.42 -16.81
N ALA A 15 17.07 -52.56 -16.09
CA ALA A 15 15.86 -51.92 -16.57
C ALA A 15 16.24 -50.51 -17.04
N THR A 16 16.11 -50.31 -18.35
CA THR A 16 16.36 -49.09 -19.08
C THR A 16 15.25 -48.08 -18.78
N SER A 17 15.57 -46.99 -18.10
CA SER A 17 14.82 -45.75 -18.25
C SER A 17 15.79 -44.62 -18.63
N LYS A 18 15.28 -43.77 -19.51
CA LYS A 18 15.99 -42.97 -20.50
C LYS A 18 16.70 -41.76 -19.86
N PRO A 19 17.88 -41.36 -20.36
CA PRO A 19 18.69 -40.30 -19.78
C PRO A 19 18.36 -38.93 -20.38
N THR A 20 18.38 -37.89 -19.55
CA THR A 20 19.05 -36.64 -19.91
C THR A 20 19.67 -35.97 -18.67
N PRO A 21 20.92 -35.48 -18.79
CA PRO A 21 21.82 -35.32 -17.67
C PRO A 21 21.64 -33.99 -16.95
N ILE A 22 21.54 -34.12 -15.64
CA ILE A 22 21.84 -33.11 -14.64
C ILE A 22 23.36 -33.08 -14.53
N THR A 23 24.01 -32.02 -15.02
CA THR A 23 25.42 -31.77 -14.68
C THR A 23 25.46 -31.03 -13.36
N MET A 24 25.64 -31.83 -12.32
CA MET A 24 25.76 -31.46 -10.91
C MET A 24 27.22 -31.12 -10.61
N THR A 25 27.54 -29.83 -10.50
CA THR A 25 28.78 -29.41 -9.84
C THR A 25 28.50 -29.27 -8.35
N ARG A 26 29.05 -30.21 -7.57
CA ARG A 26 29.19 -30.13 -6.12
C ARG A 26 30.20 -29.03 -5.77
N LEU A 27 29.90 -28.21 -4.77
CA LEU A 27 30.70 -28.09 -3.53
C LEU A 27 30.21 -26.94 -2.65
N LEU A 28 30.14 -27.26 -1.35
CA LEU A 28 30.25 -26.39 -0.17
C LEU A 28 29.11 -25.42 0.23
N SER A 29 28.70 -25.64 1.48
CA SER A 29 28.51 -24.64 2.53
C SER A 29 27.17 -23.89 2.66
N ILE A 30 26.72 -23.95 3.91
CA ILE A 30 25.77 -23.09 4.62
C ILE A 30 24.29 -23.42 4.40
N VAL A 31 23.77 -24.23 5.33
CA VAL A 31 22.36 -24.25 5.69
C VAL A 31 22.01 -22.88 6.27
N PHE A 32 21.54 -21.96 5.43
CA PHE A 32 20.78 -20.78 5.84
C PHE A 32 19.37 -20.95 5.29
N THR A 33 18.56 -21.75 5.97
CA THR A 33 17.11 -21.68 5.86
C THR A 33 16.66 -20.36 6.48
N ALA A 34 16.82 -19.27 5.74
CA ALA A 34 16.21 -18.00 6.07
C ALA A 34 14.69 -18.15 5.87
N LEU A 35 14.00 -18.40 6.98
CA LEU A 35 12.55 -18.36 7.08
C LEU A 35 12.10 -16.91 6.88
N LEU A 36 12.04 -16.44 5.64
CA LEU A 36 11.38 -15.18 5.31
C LEU A 36 9.87 -15.44 5.38
N ALA A 37 9.32 -15.35 6.59
CA ALA A 37 7.89 -15.24 6.78
C ALA A 37 7.46 -13.88 6.23
N SER A 38 7.07 -13.85 4.96
CA SER A 38 6.41 -12.70 4.35
C SER A 38 5.18 -12.38 5.19
N LEU A 39 5.19 -11.24 5.88
CA LEU A 39 4.00 -10.69 6.51
C LEU A 39 3.03 -10.30 5.39
N VAL A 40 2.14 -11.22 5.01
CA VAL A 40 0.99 -10.91 4.18
C VAL A 40 0.05 -10.10 5.06
N ILE A 41 0.13 -8.78 4.95
CA ILE A 41 -0.88 -7.90 5.51
C ILE A 41 -2.12 -8.12 4.65
N ALA A 42 -3.08 -8.88 5.17
CA ALA A 42 -4.38 -9.01 4.54
C ALA A 42 -5.05 -7.64 4.60
N GLU A 43 -5.12 -6.94 3.47
CA GLU A 43 -5.96 -5.76 3.35
C GLU A 43 -7.42 -6.18 3.56
N ASP A 44 -8.16 -5.42 4.36
CA ASP A 44 -9.56 -5.70 4.61
C ASP A 44 -10.36 -5.49 3.32
N HIS A 45 -11.06 -6.53 2.89
CA HIS A 45 -11.89 -6.48 1.68
C HIS A 45 -13.22 -5.85 2.04
N LEU A 46 -13.58 -4.77 1.36
CA LEU A 46 -14.89 -4.13 1.48
C LEU A 46 -15.82 -4.62 0.37
N SER A 47 -17.12 -4.56 0.64
CA SER A 47 -18.18 -4.84 -0.33
C SER A 47 -18.64 -3.54 -1.00
N CYS A 48 -18.82 -3.59 -2.32
CA CYS A 48 -19.52 -2.59 -3.13
C CYS A 48 -20.51 -3.35 -4.03
N GLY A 49 -21.77 -3.40 -3.62
CA GLY A 49 -22.82 -4.14 -4.30
C GLY A 49 -22.53 -5.65 -4.26
N SER A 50 -22.35 -6.25 -5.43
CA SER A 50 -22.02 -7.67 -5.57
C SER A 50 -20.51 -7.96 -5.62
N SER A 51 -19.67 -6.92 -5.56
CA SER A 51 -18.21 -7.04 -5.76
C SER A 51 -17.45 -6.72 -4.49
N ASN A 52 -16.42 -7.51 -4.20
CA ASN A 52 -15.43 -7.17 -3.18
C ASN A 52 -14.31 -6.34 -3.80
N TYR A 53 -13.84 -5.32 -3.11
CA TYR A 53 -12.78 -4.43 -3.58
C TYR A 53 -11.78 -4.09 -2.47
N PHE A 54 -10.60 -3.65 -2.90
CA PHE A 54 -9.60 -3.05 -2.02
C PHE A 54 -9.80 -1.54 -2.02
N PRO A 55 -10.02 -0.89 -0.86
CA PRO A 55 -10.16 0.55 -0.79
C PRO A 55 -8.89 1.31 -1.20
N SER A 56 -7.74 0.63 -1.24
CA SER A 56 -6.48 1.13 -1.80
C SER A 56 -6.50 1.26 -3.33
N GLN A 57 -7.42 0.58 -4.01
CA GLN A 57 -7.49 0.49 -5.48
C GLN A 57 -8.78 1.04 -6.08
N TYR A 58 -9.87 1.10 -5.31
CA TYR A 58 -11.17 1.58 -5.79
C TYR A 58 -11.90 2.39 -4.72
N THR A 59 -12.76 3.27 -5.18
CA THR A 59 -13.78 3.96 -4.36
C THR A 59 -15.16 3.45 -4.75
N CYS A 60 -15.97 3.07 -3.77
CA CYS A 60 -17.36 2.67 -3.98
C CYS A 60 -18.29 3.89 -3.91
N PHE A 61 -19.15 4.03 -4.92
CA PHE A 61 -20.20 5.02 -5.03
C PHE A 61 -21.56 4.32 -5.11
N ASP A 62 -22.57 4.89 -4.47
CA ASP A 62 -23.97 4.44 -4.52
C ASP A 62 -24.14 2.93 -4.28
N ASP A 63 -23.36 2.39 -3.34
CA ASP A 63 -23.32 0.99 -2.92
C ASP A 63 -23.14 -0.04 -4.06
N SER A 64 -22.74 0.37 -5.26
CA SER A 64 -22.74 -0.54 -6.43
C SER A 64 -21.82 -0.13 -7.57
N PHE A 65 -21.24 1.07 -7.54
CA PHE A 65 -20.40 1.58 -8.61
C PHE A 65 -18.96 1.80 -8.14
N LEU A 66 -18.01 1.08 -8.74
CA LEU A 66 -16.60 1.18 -8.38
C LEU A 66 -15.85 2.09 -9.36
N CYS A 67 -15.21 3.14 -8.83
CA CYS A 67 -14.23 3.91 -9.60
C CYS A 67 -12.80 3.60 -9.16
N PRO A 68 -11.87 3.45 -10.13
CA PRO A 68 -10.49 3.10 -9.83
C PRO A 68 -9.72 4.29 -9.24
N ILE A 69 -8.71 3.97 -8.44
CA ILE A 69 -7.67 4.89 -8.02
C ILE A 69 -6.44 4.61 -8.90
N ILE A 70 -6.07 5.57 -9.75
CA ILE A 70 -5.00 5.39 -10.75
C ILE A 70 -3.86 6.34 -10.42
N ASN A 71 -2.66 5.82 -10.14
CA ASN A 71 -1.49 6.61 -9.75
C ASN A 71 -1.72 7.54 -8.54
N GLY A 72 -2.64 7.17 -7.64
CA GLY A 72 -3.03 8.00 -6.49
C GLY A 72 -4.13 9.02 -6.80
N ASP A 73 -4.48 9.21 -8.07
CA ASP A 73 -5.63 10.02 -8.45
C ASP A 73 -6.91 9.21 -8.28
N ILE A 74 -7.84 9.73 -7.48
CA ILE A 74 -9.15 9.12 -7.28
C ILE A 74 -10.05 9.52 -8.44
N TYR A 75 -10.56 8.53 -9.16
CA TYR A 75 -11.58 8.81 -10.16
C TYR A 75 -12.95 8.86 -9.46
N ILE A 76 -13.76 9.83 -9.87
CA ILE A 76 -15.06 10.11 -9.27
C ILE A 76 -16.15 9.74 -10.26
N ARG A 77 -17.30 9.31 -9.76
CA ARG A 77 -18.46 8.97 -10.58
C ARG A 77 -19.11 10.24 -11.17
N CYS A 78 -19.41 10.20 -12.46
CA CYS A 78 -20.30 11.13 -13.14
C CYS A 78 -21.24 10.36 -14.07
N GLY A 79 -22.51 10.24 -13.69
CA GLY A 79 -23.44 9.35 -14.40
C GLY A 79 -22.92 7.90 -14.37
N ASP A 80 -22.64 7.33 -15.53
CA ASP A 80 -22.17 5.94 -15.67
C ASP A 80 -20.66 5.83 -15.94
N ALA A 81 -19.91 6.93 -15.78
CA ALA A 81 -18.47 6.98 -16.02
C ALA A 81 -17.70 7.39 -14.76
N CYS A 82 -16.44 6.96 -14.70
CA CYS A 82 -15.45 7.46 -13.75
C CYS A 82 -14.56 8.48 -14.46
N TYR A 83 -14.29 9.61 -13.83
CA TYR A 83 -13.45 10.67 -14.41
C TYR A 83 -12.40 11.17 -13.43
N SER A 84 -11.30 11.69 -13.97
CA SER A 84 -10.30 12.41 -13.19
C SER A 84 -10.72 13.87 -13.01
N THR A 85 -10.79 14.32 -11.76
CA THR A 85 -11.14 15.70 -11.39
C THR A 85 -10.12 16.73 -11.85
N SER A 86 -8.90 16.31 -12.22
CA SER A 86 -7.90 17.21 -12.80
C SER A 86 -8.12 17.48 -14.29
N LEU A 87 -8.93 16.66 -14.97
CA LEU A 87 -9.13 16.76 -16.43
C LEU A 87 -10.57 17.10 -16.81
N TYR A 88 -11.54 16.69 -16.01
CA TYR A 88 -12.95 16.87 -16.28
C TYR A 88 -13.69 17.34 -15.03
N SER A 89 -14.82 18.00 -15.25
CA SER A 89 -15.84 18.28 -14.26
C SER A 89 -17.13 17.55 -14.61
N CYS A 90 -17.99 17.34 -13.61
CA CYS A 90 -19.29 16.71 -13.78
C CYS A 90 -20.41 17.71 -13.51
N SER A 91 -21.29 17.91 -14.49
CA SER A 91 -22.45 18.78 -14.36
C SER A 91 -23.67 18.05 -14.94
N ASN A 92 -24.70 17.81 -14.12
CA ASN A 92 -25.91 17.07 -14.51
C ASN A 92 -25.57 15.76 -15.25
N THR A 93 -24.79 14.90 -14.60
CA THR A 93 -24.30 13.61 -15.14
C THR A 93 -23.51 13.71 -16.45
N THR A 94 -23.11 14.91 -16.86
CA THR A 94 -22.39 15.16 -18.12
C THR A 94 -20.97 15.62 -17.81
N LEU A 95 -20.00 14.92 -18.37
CA LEU A 95 -18.58 15.28 -18.26
C LEU A 95 -18.26 16.47 -19.15
N LYS A 96 -17.57 17.46 -18.59
CA LYS A 96 -17.04 18.62 -19.31
C LYS A 96 -15.53 18.70 -19.10
N PRO A 97 -14.72 18.90 -20.15
CA PRO A 97 -13.28 19.05 -19.99
C PRO A 97 -12.97 20.36 -19.27
N ILE A 98 -12.05 20.31 -18.31
CA ILE A 98 -11.55 21.51 -17.62
C ILE A 98 -10.52 22.17 -18.53
N SER A 99 -10.81 23.41 -18.93
CA SER A 99 -9.87 24.21 -19.72
C SER A 99 -8.83 24.86 -18.81
N HIS A 100 -7.58 24.42 -18.92
CA HIS A 100 -6.45 24.98 -18.18
C HIS A 100 -5.87 26.26 -18.81
N SER A 101 -6.32 26.61 -20.02
CA SER A 101 -5.78 27.72 -20.81
C SER A 101 -6.69 28.96 -20.80
N GLY A 102 -7.72 28.99 -19.97
CA GLY A 102 -8.67 30.08 -19.86
C GLY A 102 -8.89 30.57 -18.43
N PRO A 103 -9.62 31.68 -18.26
CA PRO A 103 -10.12 32.07 -16.95
C PRO A 103 -10.99 30.94 -16.40
N GLU A 104 -10.74 30.54 -15.16
CA GLU A 104 -11.50 29.49 -14.51
C GLU A 104 -12.99 29.89 -14.45
N VAL A 105 -13.86 28.99 -14.91
CA VAL A 105 -15.29 29.23 -14.96
C VAL A 105 -15.92 28.65 -13.70
N LEU A 106 -16.73 29.47 -13.03
CA LEU A 106 -17.55 29.01 -11.90
C LEU A 106 -18.57 27.98 -12.37
N GLU A 107 -18.53 26.80 -11.76
CA GLU A 107 -19.49 25.73 -11.98
C GLU A 107 -20.53 25.68 -10.86
N ASP A 108 -21.69 25.08 -11.17
CA ASP A 108 -22.80 24.96 -10.23
C ASP A 108 -22.75 23.60 -9.53
N CYS A 109 -22.96 23.59 -8.21
CA CYS A 109 -23.15 22.42 -7.37
C CYS A 109 -24.38 22.66 -6.50
N SER A 110 -25.52 22.15 -6.94
CA SER A 110 -26.83 22.53 -6.40
C SER A 110 -26.99 24.06 -6.38
N ASP A 111 -27.25 24.66 -5.22
CA ASP A 111 -27.44 26.11 -5.03
C ASP A 111 -26.12 26.91 -4.89
N SER A 112 -24.97 26.23 -4.91
CA SER A 112 -23.65 26.85 -4.74
C SER A 112 -22.88 26.92 -6.05
N ARG A 113 -21.99 27.92 -6.17
CA ARG A 113 -21.04 28.02 -7.29
C ARG A 113 -19.62 27.85 -6.78
N PHE A 114 -18.79 27.13 -7.52
CA PHE A 114 -17.43 26.81 -7.09
C PHE A 114 -16.43 26.86 -8.25
N TYR A 115 -15.15 26.95 -7.87
CA TYR A 115 -14.01 26.83 -8.78
C TYR A 115 -13.54 25.37 -8.79
N PRO A 116 -13.59 24.65 -9.93
CA PRO A 116 -13.20 23.25 -10.01
C PRO A 116 -11.75 22.95 -9.57
N SER A 117 -10.86 23.94 -9.60
CA SER A 117 -9.50 23.83 -9.09
C SER A 117 -9.42 23.77 -7.56
N GLN A 118 -10.45 24.25 -6.85
CA GLN A 118 -10.47 24.38 -5.40
C GLN A 118 -11.46 23.42 -4.73
N TYR A 119 -12.51 23.02 -5.43
CA TYR A 119 -13.55 22.14 -4.91
C TYR A 119 -13.99 21.12 -5.94
N VAL A 120 -14.55 20.02 -5.45
CA VAL A 120 -15.27 19.03 -6.23
C VAL A 120 -16.71 18.97 -5.73
N CYS A 121 -17.66 18.92 -6.66
CA CYS A 121 -19.07 18.65 -6.36
C CYS A 121 -19.31 17.14 -6.33
N LEU A 122 -19.72 16.62 -5.19
CA LEU A 122 -20.05 15.22 -4.95
C LEU A 122 -21.56 15.09 -4.77
N ASP A 123 -22.13 14.01 -5.30
CA ASP A 123 -23.56 13.66 -5.21
C ASP A 123 -24.53 14.76 -5.69
N GLY A 124 -24.02 15.74 -6.44
CA GLY A 124 -24.79 16.86 -6.99
C GLY A 124 -25.05 18.02 -6.03
N ASP A 125 -24.76 17.87 -4.72
CA ASP A 125 -25.10 18.86 -3.71
C ASP A 125 -24.03 19.09 -2.63
N PHE A 126 -22.92 18.35 -2.66
CA PHE A 126 -21.93 18.37 -1.58
C PHE A 126 -20.56 18.82 -2.08
N LEU A 127 -20.10 19.99 -1.65
CA LEU A 127 -18.80 20.52 -2.02
C LEU A 127 -17.69 20.01 -1.10
N CYS A 128 -16.68 19.38 -1.68
CA CYS A 128 -15.47 18.96 -1.00
C CYS A 128 -14.24 19.70 -1.50
N PRO A 129 -13.33 20.19 -0.63
CA PRO A 129 -12.15 20.91 -1.07
C PRO A 129 -11.14 19.99 -1.75
N VAL A 130 -10.38 20.53 -2.68
CA VAL A 130 -9.19 19.91 -3.26
C VAL A 130 -8.01 20.25 -2.33
N LEU A 131 -7.39 19.22 -1.74
CA LEU A 131 -6.26 19.38 -0.83
C LEU A 131 -4.98 18.89 -1.51
N ASN A 132 -3.97 19.76 -1.62
CA ASN A 132 -2.69 19.46 -2.27
C ASN A 132 -2.84 18.93 -3.71
N GLY A 133 -3.83 19.42 -4.46
CA GLY A 133 -4.12 18.96 -5.82
C GLY A 133 -4.93 17.67 -5.92
N THR A 134 -5.28 17.04 -4.78
CA THR A 134 -6.11 15.84 -4.75
C THR A 134 -7.52 16.17 -4.24
N ALA A 135 -8.54 15.79 -4.99
CA ALA A 135 -9.92 15.93 -4.55
C ALA A 135 -10.17 15.09 -3.29
N THR A 136 -10.82 15.69 -2.29
CA THR A 136 -11.29 14.95 -1.12
C THR A 136 -12.62 14.25 -1.42
N LEU A 137 -12.90 13.17 -0.70
CA LEU A 137 -14.14 12.40 -0.82
C LEU A 137 -15.10 12.71 0.32
N ARG A 138 -16.39 12.42 0.11
CA ARG A 138 -17.43 12.56 1.12
C ARG A 138 -17.50 11.31 2.01
N CYS A 139 -17.58 11.52 3.33
CA CYS A 139 -18.00 10.51 4.29
C CYS A 139 -19.02 11.11 5.25
N GLY A 140 -20.30 10.75 5.07
CA GLY A 140 -21.40 11.40 5.79
C GLY A 140 -21.47 12.89 5.48
N ALA A 141 -21.20 13.72 6.50
CA ALA A 141 -21.18 15.19 6.40
C ALA A 141 -19.77 15.80 6.34
N ALA A 142 -18.73 14.96 6.25
CA ALA A 142 -17.34 15.41 6.23
C ALA A 142 -16.67 15.10 4.89
N CYS A 143 -15.66 15.91 4.55
CA CYS A 143 -14.73 15.61 3.47
C CYS A 143 -13.45 15.02 4.07
N TYR A 144 -12.87 14.02 3.40
CA TYR A 144 -11.64 13.38 3.85
C TYR A 144 -10.67 13.11 2.70
N PRO A 145 -9.34 13.19 2.95
CA PRO A 145 -8.35 12.71 2.00
C PRO A 145 -8.27 11.17 2.08
N PRO A 146 -8.60 10.43 1.02
CA PRO A 146 -8.63 8.97 1.05
C PRO A 146 -7.24 8.33 1.14
N ALA A 147 -6.17 9.11 1.01
CA ALA A 147 -4.81 8.64 1.32
C ALA A 147 -4.57 8.49 2.85
N GLN A 148 -5.43 9.08 3.69
CA GLN A 148 -5.23 9.11 5.15
C GLN A 148 -6.40 8.49 5.93
N TYR A 149 -7.59 8.44 5.34
CA TYR A 149 -8.79 7.93 5.99
C TYR A 149 -9.55 6.99 5.05
N THR A 150 -10.27 6.04 5.65
CA THR A 150 -11.28 5.22 5.02
C THR A 150 -12.65 5.62 5.56
N CYS A 151 -13.69 5.48 4.73
CA CYS A 151 -15.07 5.70 5.11
C CYS A 151 -15.81 4.36 5.15
N THR A 152 -16.42 4.02 6.27
CA THR A 152 -17.23 2.81 6.40
C THR A 152 -18.52 3.16 7.12
N ASN A 153 -19.67 2.92 6.48
CA ASN A 153 -21.00 3.26 7.00
C ASN A 153 -21.12 4.74 7.45
N GLY A 154 -20.51 5.65 6.69
CA GLY A 154 -20.49 7.09 7.01
C GLY A 154 -19.58 7.48 8.19
N GLN A 155 -18.77 6.55 8.71
CA GLN A 155 -17.76 6.83 9.74
C GLN A 155 -16.35 6.82 9.16
N LEU A 156 -15.59 7.86 9.51
CA LEU A 156 -14.18 7.97 9.16
C LEU A 156 -13.33 7.18 10.13
N SER A 157 -12.48 6.31 9.60
CA SER A 157 -11.36 5.71 10.32
C SER A 157 -10.07 6.13 9.65
N PRO A 158 -9.01 6.48 10.40
CA PRO A 158 -7.69 6.60 9.80
C PRO A 158 -7.37 5.30 9.07
N ILE A 159 -6.85 5.39 7.85
CA ILE A 159 -6.12 4.26 7.27
C ILE A 159 -4.96 4.08 8.23
N GLY A 160 -4.92 2.93 8.91
CA GLY A 160 -3.81 2.62 9.79
C GLY A 160 -2.55 2.84 8.99
N VAL A 161 -1.80 3.90 9.31
CA VAL A 161 -0.45 4.05 8.80
C VAL A 161 0.18 2.70 9.12
N PRO A 162 0.70 1.96 8.12
CA PRO A 162 1.31 0.67 8.39
C PRO A 162 2.23 0.90 9.59
N PRO A 163 2.07 0.11 10.68
CA PRO A 163 2.76 0.36 11.93
C PRO A 163 4.21 0.67 11.56
N PRO A 164 4.73 1.83 11.98
CA PRO A 164 5.97 2.32 11.44
C PRO A 164 6.97 1.17 11.56
N THR A 165 7.57 0.78 10.44
CA THR A 165 8.46 -0.39 10.36
C THR A 165 9.64 -0.25 11.30
N CYS A 166 9.82 0.94 11.85
CA CYS A 166 10.77 1.30 12.87
C CYS A 166 10.23 2.35 13.84
N VAL A 167 10.83 2.42 15.03
CA VAL A 167 10.47 3.38 16.08
C VAL A 167 11.28 4.67 15.90
N PRO A 168 10.65 5.86 15.85
CA PRO A 168 11.34 7.13 15.66
C PRO A 168 12.15 7.55 16.90
N ASN A 169 12.98 8.61 16.79
CA ASN A 169 13.75 9.13 17.93
C ASN A 169 12.79 9.48 19.09
N PHE A 170 13.17 9.10 20.31
CA PHE A 170 12.36 9.14 21.54
C PHE A 170 11.16 8.20 21.62
N GLY A 171 10.84 7.45 20.56
CA GLY A 171 9.78 6.44 20.59
C GLY A 171 10.14 5.25 21.49
N GLN A 172 9.12 4.62 22.08
CA GLN A 172 9.28 3.35 22.79
C GLN A 172 9.42 2.21 21.79
N ASP A 173 10.51 1.48 21.87
CA ASP A 173 10.79 0.33 21.01
C ASP A 173 10.36 -0.99 21.64
N GLU A 174 9.79 -0.95 22.84
CA GLU A 174 9.25 -2.12 23.53
C GLU A 174 7.76 -1.93 23.78
N VAL A 175 6.95 -2.81 23.19
CA VAL A 175 5.49 -2.85 23.39
C VAL A 175 5.15 -4.12 24.15
N CYS A 176 4.68 -3.97 25.40
CA CYS A 176 4.28 -5.09 26.25
C CYS A 176 2.75 -5.24 26.28
N THR A 177 2.27 -6.46 26.00
CA THR A 177 0.88 -6.88 26.20
C THR A 177 0.81 -7.97 27.28
N ALA A 178 -0.40 -8.44 27.61
CA ALA A 178 -0.59 -9.58 28.50
C ALA A 178 0.05 -10.88 27.98
N GLN A 179 0.38 -10.96 26.68
CA GLN A 179 1.03 -12.11 26.05
C GLN A 179 2.57 -12.02 26.01
N GLY A 180 3.16 -10.87 26.36
CA GLY A 180 4.62 -10.66 26.34
C GLY A 180 5.03 -9.29 25.79
N CYS A 181 6.34 -9.06 25.70
CA CYS A 181 6.91 -7.83 25.15
C CYS A 181 7.50 -8.08 23.76
N THR A 182 7.25 -7.15 22.84
CA THR A 182 7.77 -7.20 21.46
C THR A 182 8.68 -6.00 21.25
N LEU A 183 9.90 -6.23 20.77
CA LEU A 183 10.85 -5.17 20.44
C LEU A 183 10.67 -4.77 18.97
N LEU A 184 10.28 -3.53 18.71
CA LEU A 184 10.28 -2.94 17.37
C LEU A 184 11.68 -2.39 17.06
N PRO A 185 12.19 -2.51 15.82
CA PRO A 185 13.50 -1.96 15.49
C PRO A 185 13.47 -0.44 15.51
N CYS A 186 14.56 0.21 15.92
CA CYS A 186 14.70 1.67 15.76
C CYS A 186 14.89 2.05 14.29
N CYS A 187 14.50 3.27 13.92
CA CYS A 187 14.70 3.75 12.55
C CYS A 187 16.18 3.84 12.18
N PRO A 188 16.55 3.70 10.89
CA PRO A 188 17.95 3.74 10.46
C PRO A 188 18.70 4.95 11.03
N GLY A 189 19.86 4.70 11.65
CA GLY A 189 20.65 5.73 12.33
C GLY A 189 20.36 5.90 13.81
N LEU A 190 19.31 5.28 14.35
CA LEU A 190 18.98 5.29 15.77
C LEU A 190 19.39 3.97 16.45
N ILE A 191 19.59 4.03 17.76
CA ILE A 191 19.89 2.86 18.59
C ILE A 191 18.88 2.73 19.75
N SER A 192 18.61 1.49 20.15
CA SER A 192 17.77 1.19 21.32
C SER A 192 18.58 1.39 22.60
N VAL A 193 18.14 2.30 23.44
CA VAL A 193 18.71 2.57 24.76
C VAL A 193 17.61 2.78 25.78
N ALA A 194 17.53 1.88 26.76
CA ALA A 194 16.52 1.88 27.82
C ALA A 194 15.07 1.89 27.31
N SER A 195 14.76 0.94 26.41
CA SER A 195 13.45 0.76 25.78
C SER A 195 12.95 2.03 25.06
N LYS A 196 13.89 2.81 24.52
CA LYS A 196 13.63 3.95 23.66
C LYS A 196 14.65 4.02 22.54
N CYS A 197 14.23 4.46 21.36
CA CYS A 197 15.16 4.83 20.30
C CYS A 197 15.77 6.20 20.58
N ARG A 198 17.10 6.28 20.41
CA ARG A 198 17.91 7.48 20.60
C ARG A 198 18.85 7.67 19.43
N ASP A 199 19.10 8.92 19.09
CA ASP A 199 20.20 9.27 18.21
C ASP A 199 21.53 9.02 18.98
N PRO A 200 22.49 8.24 18.42
CA PRO A 200 23.81 8.05 19.02
C PRO A 200 24.51 9.37 19.39
N CYS A 201 24.25 10.44 18.64
CA CYS A 201 24.83 11.77 18.85
C CYS A 201 24.31 12.46 20.11
N GLU A 202 23.11 12.15 20.58
CA GLU A 202 22.59 12.68 21.85
C GLU A 202 23.27 12.02 23.05
N LEU A 203 23.73 10.79 22.90
CA LEU A 203 24.37 10.01 23.96
C LEU A 203 25.87 10.30 24.03
N ALA A 204 26.50 10.54 22.88
CA ALA A 204 27.90 10.89 22.77
C ALA A 204 28.10 11.99 21.71
N PRO A 205 27.92 13.28 22.08
CA PRO A 205 28.04 14.41 21.14
C PRO A 205 29.41 14.51 20.46
N SER A 206 30.47 14.03 21.14
CA SER A 206 31.84 14.05 20.63
C SER A 206 32.07 13.16 19.41
N SER A 207 31.18 12.22 19.12
CA SER A 207 31.31 11.24 18.02
C SER A 207 30.68 11.68 16.70
N CYS A 208 30.02 12.84 16.65
CA CYS A 208 29.18 13.23 15.51
C CYS A 208 29.67 14.44 14.70
N ASN A 209 30.90 14.89 14.95
CA ASN A 209 31.58 15.87 14.11
C ASN A 209 32.44 15.13 13.08
N HIS A 210 31.87 14.82 11.92
CA HIS A 210 32.61 14.37 10.74
C HIS A 210 32.15 15.14 9.50
#